data_AF-A0A3B9BF48-F1
#
_entry.id   AF-A0A3B9BF48-F1
#
_cell.length_a   1.000
_cell.length_b   1.000
_cell.length_c   1.000
_cell.angle_alpha   90.00
_cell.angle_beta   90.00
_cell.angle_gamma   90.00
#
_symmetry.space_group_name_H-M   'P 1'
#
loop_
_entity.id
_entity.type
_entity.pdbx_description
1 polymer ?
#
loop_
_entity_poly.entity_id
_entity_poly.type
_entity_poly.pdbx_seq_one_letter_code
_entity_poly.pdbx_strand_id
1 'polypeptide(L)'
;YPYEIWHYHRAGAFTNKRFLFYSPHMVAECFALLHSDMLGEVQNNDWLHILKNRENSLRVSESQLNRLNPRRDTFSGEEPEDLFFNPR
;
A
#
# COMPACT_ATOMS: atom_id res chain seq x y z
N TYR A 1 -5.57 5.75 -1.22
CA TYR A 1 -5.80 5.65 0.24
C TYR A 1 -4.44 5.53 0.89
N PRO A 2 -4.18 6.14 2.07
CA PRO A 2 -2.87 6.05 2.69
C PRO A 2 -2.57 4.63 3.16
N TYR A 3 -1.33 4.22 2.99
CA TYR A 3 -0.77 2.98 3.51
C TYR A 3 0.65 3.23 4.02
N GLU A 4 1.09 2.38 4.93
CA GLU A 4 2.43 2.44 5.51
C GLU A 4 3.04 1.04 5.52
N ILE A 5 4.32 0.96 5.17
CA ILE A 5 5.09 -0.28 5.24
C ILE A 5 6.14 -0.09 6.33
N TRP A 6 6.05 -0.93 7.35
CA TRP A 6 6.97 -0.91 8.47
C TRP A 6 7.92 -2.10 8.33
N HIS A 7 9.22 -1.83 8.37
CA HIS A 7 10.26 -2.85 8.32
C HIS A 7 11.02 -2.89 9.65
N TYR A 8 10.95 -4.04 10.31
CA TYR A 8 11.71 -4.33 11.51
C TYR A 8 12.88 -5.25 11.17
N HIS A 9 14.10 -4.72 11.25
CA HIS A 9 15.31 -5.52 11.12
C HIS A 9 15.40 -6.61 12.19
N ARG A 10 14.91 -6.33 13.41
CA ARG A 10 14.83 -7.28 14.52
C ARG A 10 13.53 -7.11 15.30
N ALA A 11 12.75 -8.18 15.39
CA ALA A 11 11.51 -8.29 16.15
C ALA A 11 11.61 -9.54 17.05
N GLY A 12 12.22 -9.38 18.23
CA GLY A 12 12.49 -10.48 19.15
C GLY A 12 13.44 -11.54 18.56
N ALA A 13 12.92 -12.76 18.39
CA ALA A 13 13.64 -13.88 17.76
C ALA A 13 13.60 -13.84 16.22
N PHE A 14 12.77 -12.97 15.64
CA PHE A 14 12.60 -12.86 14.19
C PHE A 14 13.38 -11.65 13.65
N THR A 15 13.78 -11.75 12.39
CA THR A 15 14.50 -10.70 11.66
C THR A 15 13.81 -10.40 10.34
N ASN A 16 14.08 -9.20 9.79
CA ASN A 16 13.58 -8.73 8.51
C ASN A 16 12.07 -8.96 8.34
N LYS A 17 11.29 -8.50 9.32
CA LYS A 17 9.84 -8.63 9.35
C LYS A 17 9.17 -7.35 8.88
N ARG A 18 8.12 -7.53 8.09
CA ARG A 18 7.41 -6.43 7.43
C ARG A 18 5.94 -6.47 7.78
N PHE A 19 5.37 -5.28 7.87
CA PHE A 19 3.97 -5.07 8.18
C PHE A 19 3.44 -3.99 7.25
N LEU A 20 2.38 -4.31 6.53
CA LEU A 20 1.67 -3.40 5.65
C LEU A 20 0.38 -2.98 6.35
N PHE A 21 0.32 -1.70 6.68
CA PHE A 21 -0.84 -1.07 7.27
C PHE A 21 -1.57 -0.23 6.22
N TYR A 22 -2.90 -0.21 6.28
CA TYR A 22 -3.71 0.62 5.39
C TYR A 22 -4.89 1.23 6.15
N SER A 23 -5.33 2.41 5.72
CA SER A 23 -6.58 2.99 6.24
C SER A 23 -7.76 2.62 5.31
N PRO A 24 -8.75 1.84 5.79
CA PRO A 24 -9.90 1.46 4.98
C PRO A 24 -10.91 2.60 4.77
N HIS A 25 -10.88 3.65 5.62
CA HIS A 25 -11.84 4.74 5.62
C HIS A 25 -11.13 6.08 5.75
N MET A 26 -11.41 7.04 4.84
CA MET A 26 -10.75 8.35 4.81
C MET A 26 -10.94 9.22 6.07
N VAL A 27 -11.94 8.91 6.90
CA VAL A 27 -12.29 9.70 8.10
C VAL A 27 -11.65 9.15 9.37
N ALA A 28 -11.12 7.91 9.33
CA ALA A 28 -10.51 7.29 10.49
C ALA A 28 -8.98 7.35 10.37
N GLU A 29 -8.31 7.93 11.38
CA GLU A 29 -6.86 7.82 11.57
C GLU A 29 -6.41 6.41 11.99
N CYS A 30 -7.32 5.43 11.95
CA CYS A 30 -7.03 4.05 12.30
C CYS A 30 -6.49 3.30 11.09
N PHE A 31 -5.25 2.85 11.21
CA PHE A 31 -4.65 1.90 10.29
C PHE A 31 -4.96 0.47 10.71
N ALA A 32 -5.38 -0.35 9.75
CA ALA A 32 -5.56 -1.78 9.92
C ALA A 32 -4.37 -2.54 9.31
N LEU A 33 -3.99 -3.67 9.91
CA LEU A 33 -2.98 -4.56 9.34
C LEU A 33 -3.58 -5.29 8.14
N LEU A 34 -3.01 -5.03 6.94
CA LEU A 34 -3.43 -5.68 5.70
C LEU A 34 -2.67 -6.98 5.46
N HIS A 35 -1.34 -6.95 5.67
CA HIS A 35 -0.44 -8.06 5.36
C HIS A 35 0.84 -8.00 6.20
N SER A 36 1.40 -9.16 6.55
CA SER A 36 2.66 -9.29 7.26
C SER A 36 3.39 -10.61 6.92
N ASP A 37 4.72 -10.58 6.98
CA ASP A 37 5.58 -11.77 6.91
C ASP A 37 5.87 -12.41 8.28
N MET A 38 5.26 -11.88 9.34
CA MET A 38 5.37 -12.42 10.69
C MET A 38 4.47 -13.65 10.85
N LEU A 39 4.99 -14.72 11.44
CA LEU A 39 4.20 -15.91 11.73
C LEU A 39 3.18 -15.59 12.83
N GLY A 40 1.93 -15.99 12.62
CA GLY A 40 0.82 -15.73 13.54
C GLY A 40 0.08 -14.41 13.30
N GLU A 41 0.54 -13.59 12.35
CA GLU A 41 -0.12 -12.35 11.95
C GLU A 41 -0.95 -12.52 10.66
N VAL A 42 -1.63 -11.44 10.24
CA VAL A 42 -2.45 -11.43 9.02
C VAL A 42 -1.57 -11.65 7.78
N GLN A 43 -1.79 -12.78 7.09
CA GLN A 43 -1.15 -13.12 5.83
C GLN A 43 -2.18 -13.08 4.70
N ASN A 44 -2.40 -11.89 4.15
CA ASN A 44 -3.31 -11.70 3.03
C ASN A 44 -2.55 -11.72 1.71
N ASN A 45 -2.71 -12.73 0.86
CA ASN A 45 -2.02 -12.77 -0.45
C ASN A 45 -2.60 -11.79 -1.48
N ASP A 46 -3.84 -11.33 -1.28
CA ASP A 46 -4.55 -10.42 -2.18
C ASP A 46 -4.32 -8.94 -1.84
N TRP A 47 -3.41 -8.65 -0.89
CA TRP A 47 -3.11 -7.30 -0.40
C TRP A 47 -2.83 -6.30 -1.53
N LEU A 48 -2.10 -6.75 -2.57
CA LEU A 48 -1.74 -5.91 -3.71
C LEU A 48 -2.97 -5.54 -4.54
N HIS A 49 -3.91 -6.48 -4.73
CA HIS A 49 -5.16 -6.22 -5.44
C HIS A 49 -6.05 -5.25 -4.64
N ILE A 50 -6.08 -5.39 -3.31
CA ILE A 50 -6.82 -4.50 -2.42
C ILE A 50 -6.28 -3.07 -2.50
N LEU A 51 -4.96 -2.88 -2.46
CA LEU A 51 -4.37 -1.55 -2.64
C LEU A 51 -4.68 -0.98 -4.03
N LYS A 52 -4.43 -1.75 -5.11
CA LYS A 52 -4.64 -1.29 -6.49
C LYS A 52 -6.09 -0.91 -6.79
N ASN A 53 -7.07 -1.68 -6.31
CA ASN A 53 -8.50 -1.36 -6.50
C ASN A 53 -8.92 -0.09 -5.75
N ARG A 54 -8.34 0.18 -4.59
CA ARG A 54 -8.64 1.37 -3.77
C ARG A 54 -8.06 2.64 -4.38
N GLU A 55 -6.89 2.57 -5.00
CA GLU A 55 -6.34 3.66 -5.82
C GLU A 55 -7.25 3.96 -7.03
N ASN A 56 -7.79 2.91 -7.67
CA ASN A 56 -8.70 3.07 -8.81
C ASN A 56 -10.04 3.74 -8.41
N SER A 57 -10.50 3.57 -7.17
CA SER A 57 -11.70 4.25 -6.64
C SER A 57 -11.52 5.75 -6.36
N LEU A 58 -10.27 6.24 -6.31
CA LEU A 58 -9.95 7.68 -6.17
C LEU A 58 -9.75 8.37 -7.53
N ARG A 59 -9.96 7.64 -8.65
CA ARG A 59 -10.00 8.25 -9.98
C ARG A 59 -11.23 9.15 -10.08
N VAL A 60 -10.96 10.44 -9.94
CA VAL A 60 -11.83 11.57 -10.25
C VAL A 60 -12.73 11.22 -11.44
N SER A 61 -14.04 11.48 -11.30
CA SER A 61 -15.01 11.46 -12.39
C SER A 61 -14.38 11.99 -13.67
N GLU A 62 -14.51 11.23 -14.76
CA GLU A 62 -13.97 11.52 -16.12
C GLU A 62 -14.32 12.92 -16.68
N SER A 63 -15.10 13.73 -15.97
CA SER A 63 -15.53 15.07 -16.36
C SER A 63 -14.46 16.18 -16.26
N GLN A 64 -13.26 15.90 -15.72
CA GLN A 64 -12.14 16.86 -15.66
C GLN A 64 -10.82 16.32 -16.24
N LEU A 65 -10.90 15.57 -17.34
CA LEU A 65 -9.71 15.08 -18.03
C LEU A 65 -8.99 16.23 -18.77
N ASN A 66 -7.84 16.66 -18.25
CA ASN A 66 -6.93 17.58 -18.91
C ASN A 66 -6.35 16.90 -20.18
N ARG A 67 -6.89 17.23 -21.35
CA ARG A 67 -6.65 16.58 -22.65
C ARG A 67 -5.23 16.76 -23.24
N LEU A 68 -4.25 17.25 -22.47
CA LEU A 68 -2.93 17.64 -22.99
C LEU A 68 -1.77 16.72 -22.59
N ASN A 69 -1.99 15.63 -21.84
CA ASN A 69 -0.91 14.67 -21.55
C ASN A 69 -1.40 13.21 -21.60
N PRO A 70 -1.28 12.51 -22.76
CA PRO A 70 -1.63 11.09 -22.88
C PRO A 70 -0.53 10.14 -22.35
N ARG A 71 0.51 10.68 -21.71
CA ARG A 71 1.63 9.91 -21.15
C ARG A 71 1.90 10.43 -19.74
N ARG A 72 1.88 9.52 -18.75
CA ARG A 72 2.69 9.60 -17.51
C ARG A 72 2.54 10.91 -16.71
N ASP A 73 2.04 10.99 -15.49
CA ASP A 73 2.35 10.19 -14.32
C ASP A 73 1.62 10.90 -13.17
N THR A 74 0.70 10.23 -12.48
CA THR A 74 0.45 10.54 -11.06
C THR A 74 1.35 9.63 -10.18
N PHE A 75 2.44 9.17 -10.78
CA PHE A 75 3.33 8.12 -10.33
C PHE A 75 4.33 8.69 -9.33
N SER A 76 4.06 8.50 -8.04
CA SER A 76 5.13 8.40 -7.05
C SER A 76 5.85 7.07 -7.29
N GLY A 77 6.73 7.03 -8.29
CA GLY A 77 7.93 6.19 -8.45
C GLY A 77 7.97 4.68 -8.15
N GLU A 78 7.35 4.22 -7.08
CA GLU A 78 7.65 2.95 -6.44
C GLU A 78 6.37 2.12 -6.32
N GLU A 79 6.35 0.95 -6.96
CA GLU A 79 5.23 0.03 -6.82
C GLU A 79 5.13 -0.42 -5.36
N PRO A 80 3.93 -0.53 -4.76
CA PRO A 80 3.76 -1.00 -3.38
C PRO A 80 4.41 -2.35 -3.13
N GLU A 81 4.50 -3.17 -4.18
CA GLU A 81 5.20 -4.45 -4.20
C GLU A 81 6.71 -4.28 -4.07
N ASP A 82 7.32 -3.36 -4.83
CA ASP A 82 8.76 -3.06 -4.74
C ASP A 82 9.11 -2.46 -3.38
N LEU A 83 8.29 -1.53 -2.85
CA LEU A 83 8.47 -0.98 -1.51
C LEU A 83 8.43 -2.04 -0.40
N PHE A 84 7.56 -3.04 -0.57
CA PHE A 84 7.44 -4.13 0.39
C PHE A 84 8.63 -5.09 0.28
N PHE A 85 9.05 -5.46 -0.93
CA PHE A 85 10.11 -6.44 -1.12
C PHE A 85 11.53 -5.87 -1.02
N ASN A 86 11.70 -4.60 -1.37
CA ASN A 86 12.96 -3.90 -1.47
C ASN A 86 12.89 -2.51 -0.79
N PRO A 87 12.68 -2.47 0.54
CA PRO A 87 12.64 -1.21 1.28
C PRO A 87 14.00 -0.49 1.17
N ARG A 88 13.98 0.78 0.76
CA ARG A 88 15.16 1.66 0.61
C ARG A 88 15.57 2.35 1.91
#